data_AF-A0A6P8JAD5-F1
#
_entry.id   AF-A0A6P8JAD5-F1
#
_cell.length_a   1.000
_cell.length_b   1.000
_cell.length_c   1.000
_cell.angle_alpha   90.00
_cell.angle_beta   90.00
_cell.angle_gamma   90.00
#
_symmetry.space_group_name_H-M   'P 1'
#
loop_
_entity.id
_entity.type
_entity.pdbx_description
1 polymer ?
#
loop_
_entity_poly.entity_id
_entity_poly.type
_entity_poly.pdbx_seq_one_letter_code
_entity_poly.pdbx_strand_id
1 'polypeptide(L)'
;MSSLFRSLNHFSSKRENVVKEALINTLNENAREIEFEVKQKSLEVLGICEQTSALCTTLEALFLHGLKDSFLSATFNVIAGDVERRPEPSFWSPCMVFMHKQVIEQVLGLSQITSETGQCRAWVRQSLNESVFSSYLNNMRKNGSALSQYYKRNALIRDSEGLETAAKIMESLEAYVQFDLPVNSSLLNHWPDYSLQLSDLWTPALKSCPV
;
A
#
# COMPACT_ATOMS: atom_id res chain seq x y z
N MET A 1 9.12 -11.77 34.90
CA MET A 1 9.34 -11.65 33.44
C MET A 1 8.08 -11.26 32.65
N SER A 2 6.85 -11.45 33.15
CA SER A 2 5.59 -11.18 32.42
C SER A 2 5.23 -9.70 32.19
N SER A 3 5.69 -8.77 33.04
CA SER A 3 5.37 -7.33 32.92
C SER A 3 6.10 -6.64 31.77
N LEU A 4 7.37 -7.00 31.53
CA LEU A 4 8.18 -6.47 30.42
C LEU A 4 7.63 -6.92 29.07
N PHE A 5 7.29 -8.20 28.91
CA PHE A 5 6.65 -8.69 27.68
C PHE A 5 5.28 -8.06 27.42
N ARG A 6 4.47 -7.84 28.47
CA ARG A 6 3.18 -7.15 28.34
C ARG A 6 3.37 -5.68 27.94
N SER A 7 4.36 -5.01 28.51
CA SER A 7 4.73 -3.63 28.15
C SER A 7 5.17 -3.53 26.69
N LEU A 8 6.12 -4.37 26.26
CA LEU A 8 6.61 -4.38 24.88
C LEU A 8 5.49 -4.65 23.84
N ASN A 9 4.60 -5.61 24.13
CA ASN A 9 3.43 -5.88 23.29
C ASN A 9 2.46 -4.70 23.24
N HIS A 10 2.28 -3.98 24.35
CA HIS A 10 1.45 -2.79 24.41
C HIS A 10 2.04 -1.63 23.59
N PHE A 11 3.36 -1.42 23.66
CA PHE A 11 4.06 -0.40 22.85
C PHE A 11 4.00 -0.70 21.35
N SER A 12 4.19 -1.97 20.95
CA SER A 12 4.05 -2.39 19.55
C SER A 12 2.62 -2.18 19.04
N SER A 13 1.60 -2.59 19.81
CA SER A 13 0.19 -2.36 19.45
C SER A 13 -0.14 -0.87 19.30
N LYS A 14 0.38 -0.02 20.19
CA LYS A 14 0.18 1.43 20.12
C LYS A 14 0.82 2.04 18.87
N ARG A 15 2.06 1.68 18.54
CA ARG A 15 2.75 2.16 17.33
C ARG A 15 1.95 1.80 16.07
N GLU A 16 1.45 0.58 16.00
CA GLU A 16 0.76 0.09 14.81
C GLU A 16 -0.63 0.73 14.64
N ASN A 17 -1.31 1.06 15.74
CA ASN A 17 -2.50 1.89 15.66
C ASN A 17 -2.21 3.29 15.11
N VAL A 18 -1.09 3.90 15.49
CA VAL A 18 -0.67 5.20 14.94
C VAL A 18 -0.42 5.12 13.43
N VAL A 19 0.22 4.04 12.95
CA VAL A 19 0.46 3.86 11.50
C VAL A 19 -0.86 3.68 10.74
N LYS A 20 -1.81 2.90 11.27
CA LYS A 20 -3.16 2.77 10.68
C LYS A 20 -3.88 4.11 10.58
N GLU A 21 -3.89 4.88 11.66
CA GLU A 21 -4.52 6.20 11.70
C GLU A 21 -3.86 7.15 10.70
N ALA A 22 -2.53 7.15 10.62
CA ALA A 22 -1.78 7.93 9.64
C ALA A 22 -2.16 7.55 8.21
N LEU A 23 -2.18 6.26 7.88
CA LEU A 23 -2.56 5.77 6.55
C LEU A 23 -3.97 6.21 6.13
N ILE A 24 -4.95 6.09 7.03
CA ILE A 24 -6.34 6.51 6.76
C ILE A 24 -6.44 8.03 6.61
N ASN A 25 -5.74 8.79 7.46
CA ASN A 25 -5.74 10.25 7.37
C ASN A 25 -5.10 10.72 6.06
N THR A 26 -3.93 10.18 5.69
CA THR A 26 -3.27 10.49 4.42
C THR A 26 -4.12 10.09 3.22
N LEU A 27 -4.83 8.96 3.28
CA LEU A 27 -5.74 8.55 2.20
C LEU A 27 -6.88 9.57 2.01
N ASN A 28 -7.45 10.04 3.12
CA ASN A 28 -8.51 11.03 3.13
C ASN A 28 -8.02 12.41 2.66
N GLU A 29 -6.79 12.80 3.02
CA GLU A 29 -6.13 14.01 2.52
C GLU A 29 -5.92 13.95 1.00
N ASN A 30 -5.35 12.85 0.50
CA ASN A 30 -5.17 12.63 -0.94
C ASN A 30 -6.50 12.71 -1.71
N ALA A 31 -7.58 12.12 -1.18
CA ALA A 31 -8.90 12.18 -1.80
C ALA A 31 -9.42 13.63 -1.92
N ARG A 32 -9.29 14.43 -0.85
CA ARG A 32 -9.69 15.84 -0.86
C ARG A 32 -8.87 16.69 -1.82
N GLU A 33 -7.56 16.43 -1.91
CA GLU A 33 -6.68 17.14 -2.85
C GLU A 33 -7.07 16.84 -4.30
N ILE A 34 -7.38 15.58 -4.61
CA ILE A 34 -7.89 15.18 -5.93
C ILE A 34 -9.24 15.85 -6.21
N GLU A 35 -10.20 15.77 -5.28
CA GLU A 35 -11.51 16.41 -5.44
C GLU A 35 -11.38 17.92 -5.69
N PHE A 36 -10.47 18.58 -4.96
CA PHE A 36 -10.18 20.01 -5.14
C PHE A 36 -9.59 20.29 -6.52
N GLU A 37 -8.59 19.53 -6.97
CA GLU A 37 -7.96 19.69 -8.28
C GLU A 37 -8.95 19.48 -9.42
N VAL A 38 -9.72 18.39 -9.35
CA VAL A 38 -10.76 18.03 -10.33
C VAL A 38 -11.80 19.13 -10.43
N LYS A 39 -12.28 19.64 -9.29
CA LYS A 39 -13.23 20.76 -9.25
C LYS A 39 -12.64 22.05 -9.81
N GLN A 40 -11.41 22.40 -9.43
CA GLN A 40 -10.76 23.64 -9.87
C GLN A 40 -10.50 23.66 -11.38
N LYS A 41 -10.08 22.52 -11.93
CA LYS A 41 -9.75 22.38 -13.35
C LYS A 41 -10.93 21.88 -14.19
N SER A 42 -12.07 21.59 -13.58
CA SER A 42 -13.26 21.01 -14.22
C SER A 42 -12.92 19.75 -15.04
N LEU A 43 -12.17 18.84 -14.42
CA LEU A 43 -11.76 17.58 -15.03
C LEU A 43 -12.82 16.50 -14.81
N GLU A 44 -12.94 15.58 -15.75
CA GLU A 44 -13.70 14.32 -15.55
C GLU A 44 -12.76 13.12 -15.47
N VAL A 45 -11.59 13.23 -16.11
CA VAL A 45 -10.54 12.21 -16.12
C VAL A 45 -9.26 12.80 -15.56
N LEU A 46 -8.64 12.10 -14.62
CA LEU A 46 -7.38 12.50 -14.00
C LEU A 46 -6.27 11.48 -14.29
N GLY A 47 -5.26 11.95 -15.01
CA GLY A 47 -4.07 11.16 -15.35
C GLY A 47 -2.94 11.28 -14.34
N ILE A 48 -1.70 11.18 -14.82
CA ILE A 48 -0.50 11.30 -13.98
C ILE A 48 -0.33 12.73 -13.49
N CYS A 49 -0.39 12.93 -12.18
CA CYS A 49 -0.02 14.16 -11.49
C CYS A 49 0.56 13.81 -10.10
N GLU A 50 0.90 14.84 -9.33
CA GLU A 50 1.39 14.68 -7.96
C GLU A 50 0.33 14.01 -7.08
N GLN A 51 -0.92 14.42 -7.20
CA GLN A 51 -2.07 13.96 -6.41
C GLN A 51 -2.36 12.48 -6.66
N THR A 52 -2.37 12.04 -7.93
CA THR A 52 -2.56 10.62 -8.26
C THR A 52 -1.35 9.76 -7.88
N SER A 53 -0.15 10.33 -7.91
CA SER A 53 1.07 9.66 -7.42
C SER A 53 1.04 9.48 -5.90
N ALA A 54 0.59 10.49 -5.16
CA ALA A 54 0.40 10.44 -3.72
C ALA A 54 -0.68 9.43 -3.33
N LEU A 55 -1.83 9.43 -4.02
CA LEU A 55 -2.88 8.43 -3.83
C LEU A 55 -2.34 7.01 -4.02
N CYS A 56 -1.69 6.73 -5.16
CA CYS A 56 -1.10 5.42 -5.42
C CYS A 56 -0.13 5.01 -4.31
N THR A 57 0.73 5.92 -3.86
CA THR A 57 1.71 5.66 -2.82
C THR A 57 1.06 5.28 -1.49
N THR A 58 0.00 5.99 -1.08
CA THR A 58 -0.74 5.68 0.15
C THR A 58 -1.45 4.34 0.07
N LEU A 59 -2.04 4.01 -1.09
CA LEU A 59 -2.70 2.73 -1.32
C LEU A 59 -1.68 1.57 -1.33
N GLU A 60 -0.51 1.77 -1.94
CA GLU A 60 0.61 0.83 -1.88
C GLU A 60 1.05 0.62 -0.42
N ALA A 61 1.21 1.69 0.36
CA ALA A 61 1.59 1.63 1.78
C ALA A 61 0.55 0.90 2.66
N LEU A 62 -0.75 1.05 2.37
CA LEU A 62 -1.84 0.35 3.05
C LEU A 62 -1.66 -1.18 2.96
N PHE A 63 -1.26 -1.69 1.80
CA PHE A 63 -1.00 -3.12 1.57
C PHE A 63 0.36 -3.59 2.09
N LEU A 64 1.33 -2.68 2.23
CA LEU A 64 2.64 -2.99 2.81
C LEU A 64 2.59 -3.07 4.34
N HIS A 65 1.71 -2.29 4.96
CA HIS A 65 1.60 -2.19 6.40
C HIS A 65 1.22 -3.52 7.06
N GLY A 66 2.07 -3.97 7.98
CA GLY A 66 1.86 -5.20 8.75
C GLY A 66 2.05 -6.49 7.96
N LEU A 67 2.71 -6.47 6.78
CA LEU A 67 3.19 -7.69 6.13
C LEU A 67 4.07 -8.51 7.09
N LYS A 68 3.95 -9.84 7.03
CA LYS A 68 4.85 -10.73 7.79
C LYS A 68 6.23 -10.76 7.16
N ASP A 69 7.22 -11.02 7.99
CA ASP A 69 8.64 -10.95 7.63
C ASP A 69 9.02 -11.90 6.46
N SER A 70 8.29 -13.02 6.30
CA SER A 70 8.43 -13.94 5.16
C SER A 70 8.15 -13.31 3.79
N PHE A 71 7.46 -12.17 3.76
CA PHE A 71 7.10 -11.43 2.54
C PHE A 71 7.91 -10.13 2.36
N LEU A 72 8.87 -9.85 3.26
CA LEU A 72 9.67 -8.63 3.22
C LEU A 72 10.98 -8.77 2.42
N SER A 73 11.29 -9.97 1.91
CA SER A 73 12.44 -10.30 1.06
C SER A 73 13.68 -9.43 1.34
N ALA A 74 14.36 -9.75 2.43
CA ALA A 74 15.81 -9.78 2.47
C ALA A 74 16.21 -10.85 3.48
N THR A 75 16.96 -11.86 3.02
CA THR A 75 17.74 -12.73 3.91
C THR A 75 18.43 -11.87 4.96
N PHE A 76 18.09 -12.06 6.23
CA PHE A 76 18.85 -11.57 7.39
C PHE A 76 20.22 -12.27 7.43
N ASN A 77 21.06 -12.08 6.41
CA ASN A 77 22.45 -12.53 6.44
C ASN A 77 23.26 -11.44 7.13
N VAL A 78 23.34 -11.58 8.45
CA VAL A 78 24.08 -10.75 9.43
C VAL A 78 25.62 -10.79 9.21
N ILE A 79 26.12 -11.14 8.03
CA ILE A 79 27.53 -11.53 7.82
C ILE A 79 28.43 -10.40 7.27
N ALA A 80 27.89 -9.26 6.85
CA ALA A 80 28.74 -8.13 6.45
C ALA A 80 28.12 -6.83 6.96
N GLY A 81 28.89 -6.05 7.72
CA GLY A 81 28.49 -4.80 8.39
C GLY A 81 28.16 -3.64 7.44
N ASP A 82 27.33 -3.89 6.44
CA ASP A 82 26.81 -2.92 5.49
C ASP A 82 25.52 -2.33 6.07
N VAL A 83 25.59 -1.05 6.41
CA VAL A 83 24.52 -0.25 7.02
C VAL A 83 23.52 0.10 5.91
N GLU A 84 22.27 -0.31 6.08
CA GLU A 84 21.09 -0.02 5.24
C GLU A 84 20.91 -0.86 3.95
N ARG A 85 20.19 -1.98 4.04
CA ARG A 85 19.49 -2.52 2.87
C ARG A 85 18.00 -2.28 2.97
N ARG A 86 17.51 -1.50 2.00
CA ARG A 86 16.10 -1.21 1.73
C ARG A 86 15.33 -2.51 1.48
N PRO A 87 14.21 -2.76 2.16
CA PRO A 87 13.43 -3.98 1.95
C PRO A 87 12.74 -3.98 0.58
N GLU A 88 12.55 -5.17 0.02
CA GLU A 88 11.78 -5.39 -1.22
C GLU A 88 10.52 -6.23 -0.93
N PRO A 89 9.57 -5.67 -0.16
CA PRO A 89 8.35 -6.39 0.18
C PRO A 89 7.46 -6.60 -1.04
N SER A 90 6.66 -7.66 -1.00
CA SER A 90 5.64 -7.95 -2.01
C SER A 90 4.33 -8.36 -1.35
N PHE A 91 3.25 -7.73 -1.81
CA PHE A 91 1.88 -8.12 -1.48
C PHE A 91 1.17 -8.80 -2.66
N TRP A 92 1.91 -9.24 -3.69
CA TRP A 92 1.29 -9.81 -4.88
C TRP A 92 0.51 -11.09 -4.57
N SER A 93 1.15 -12.01 -3.85
CA SER A 93 0.54 -13.27 -3.38
C SER A 93 -0.77 -13.07 -2.61
N PRO A 94 -0.85 -12.21 -1.57
CA PRO A 94 -2.12 -11.96 -0.90
C PRO A 94 -3.19 -11.34 -1.80
N CYS A 95 -2.83 -10.42 -2.70
CA CYS A 95 -3.83 -9.77 -3.56
C CYS A 95 -4.43 -10.74 -4.59
N MET A 96 -3.64 -11.67 -5.14
CA MET A 96 -4.14 -12.70 -6.08
C MET A 96 -5.28 -13.53 -5.51
N VAL A 97 -5.37 -13.71 -4.19
CA VAL A 97 -6.47 -14.43 -3.52
C VAL A 97 -7.83 -13.78 -3.79
N PHE A 98 -7.85 -12.48 -4.06
CA PHE A 98 -9.07 -11.68 -4.26
C PHE A 98 -9.32 -11.28 -5.71
N MET A 99 -8.39 -11.60 -6.61
CA MET A 99 -8.49 -11.25 -8.04
C MET A 99 -9.12 -12.37 -8.85
N HIS A 100 -9.83 -11.98 -9.91
CA HIS A 100 -10.19 -12.93 -10.97
C HIS A 100 -8.95 -13.31 -11.78
N LYS A 101 -8.95 -14.55 -12.29
CA LYS A 101 -7.86 -15.09 -13.13
C LYS A 101 -7.49 -14.14 -14.28
N GLN A 102 -8.47 -13.54 -14.94
CA GLN A 102 -8.25 -12.61 -16.06
C GLN A 102 -7.46 -11.37 -15.63
N VAL A 103 -7.72 -10.81 -14.44
CA VAL A 103 -6.99 -9.65 -13.91
C VAL A 103 -5.53 -10.03 -13.63
N ILE A 104 -5.30 -11.22 -13.06
CA ILE A 104 -3.96 -11.75 -12.84
C ILE A 104 -3.21 -11.90 -14.17
N GLU A 105 -3.83 -12.53 -15.18
CA GLU A 105 -3.24 -12.70 -16.51
C GLU A 105 -2.94 -11.38 -17.21
N GLN A 106 -3.83 -10.38 -17.06
CA GLN A 106 -3.63 -9.04 -17.60
C GLN A 106 -2.40 -8.36 -17.00
N VAL A 107 -2.26 -8.40 -15.67
CA VAL A 107 -1.09 -7.81 -14.98
C VAL A 107 0.20 -8.56 -15.33
N LEU A 108 0.16 -9.90 -15.37
CA LEU A 108 1.31 -10.72 -15.77
C LEU A 108 1.70 -10.56 -17.24
N GLY A 109 0.77 -10.13 -18.09
CA GLY A 109 1.01 -9.85 -19.51
C GLY A 109 1.66 -8.49 -19.80
N LEU A 110 1.86 -7.65 -18.78
CA LEU A 110 2.45 -6.32 -18.95
C LEU A 110 3.96 -6.42 -19.24
N SER A 111 4.34 -6.13 -20.48
CA SER A 111 5.70 -6.35 -21.00
C SER A 111 6.82 -5.57 -20.29
N GLN A 112 6.51 -4.46 -19.61
CA GLN A 112 7.49 -3.65 -18.87
C GLN A 112 7.51 -3.97 -17.38
N ILE A 113 6.64 -4.86 -16.90
CA ILE A 113 6.53 -5.25 -15.50
C ILE A 113 7.29 -6.56 -15.30
N THR A 114 8.41 -6.47 -14.58
CA THR A 114 9.39 -7.56 -14.45
C THR A 114 9.64 -7.97 -12.99
N SER A 115 8.94 -7.37 -12.02
CA SER A 115 9.04 -7.69 -10.61
C SER A 115 7.67 -7.83 -9.95
N GLU A 116 7.59 -8.54 -8.82
CA GLU A 116 6.34 -8.59 -8.04
C GLU A 116 5.95 -7.21 -7.50
N THR A 117 6.93 -6.35 -7.18
CA THR A 117 6.67 -4.93 -6.87
C THR A 117 5.95 -4.24 -8.03
N GLY A 118 6.42 -4.46 -9.26
CA GLY A 118 5.75 -3.96 -10.45
C GLY A 118 4.33 -4.49 -10.61
N GLN A 119 4.10 -5.78 -10.34
CA GLN A 119 2.78 -6.39 -10.41
C GLN A 119 1.81 -5.78 -9.38
N CYS A 120 2.27 -5.62 -8.14
CA CYS A 120 1.53 -4.91 -7.09
C CYS A 120 1.12 -3.50 -7.53
N ARG A 121 2.10 -2.71 -7.98
CA ARG A 121 1.90 -1.29 -8.33
C ARG A 121 1.08 -1.10 -9.59
N ALA A 122 1.20 -2.01 -10.56
CA ALA A 122 0.38 -2.04 -11.76
C ALA A 122 -1.07 -2.38 -11.43
N TRP A 123 -1.31 -3.38 -10.58
CA TRP A 123 -2.66 -3.74 -10.14
C TRP A 123 -3.38 -2.61 -9.38
N VAL A 124 -2.68 -1.90 -8.50
CA VAL A 124 -3.25 -0.72 -7.81
C VAL A 124 -3.74 0.31 -8.83
N ARG A 125 -2.91 0.63 -9.83
CA ARG A 125 -3.28 1.61 -10.88
C ARG A 125 -4.40 1.09 -11.77
N GLN A 126 -4.36 -0.19 -12.15
CA GLN A 126 -5.38 -0.80 -12.99
C GLN A 126 -6.76 -0.76 -12.29
N SER A 127 -6.82 -1.14 -11.02
CA SER A 127 -8.07 -1.15 -10.26
C SER A 127 -8.64 0.25 -10.01
N LEU A 128 -7.78 1.28 -9.94
CA LEU A 128 -8.22 2.68 -9.95
C LEU A 128 -8.80 3.10 -11.31
N ASN A 129 -8.12 2.77 -12.41
CA ASN A 129 -8.61 3.09 -13.76
C ASN A 129 -9.96 2.41 -14.08
N GLU A 130 -10.18 1.22 -13.53
CA GLU A 130 -11.43 0.46 -13.67
C GLU A 130 -12.51 0.84 -12.63
N SER A 131 -12.21 1.74 -11.68
CA SER A 131 -13.10 2.14 -10.58
C SER A 131 -13.64 0.95 -9.75
N VAL A 132 -12.76 0.00 -9.42
CA VAL A 132 -13.10 -1.22 -8.67
C VAL A 132 -12.23 -1.45 -7.43
N PHE A 133 -11.36 -0.49 -7.06
CA PHE A 133 -10.48 -0.61 -5.92
C PHE A 133 -11.27 -0.74 -4.60
N SER A 134 -12.30 0.08 -4.41
CA SER A 134 -13.20 0.00 -3.24
C SER A 134 -13.86 -1.38 -3.11
N SER A 135 -14.20 -2.01 -4.24
CA SER A 135 -14.77 -3.36 -4.29
C SER A 135 -13.78 -4.43 -3.83
N TYR A 136 -12.50 -4.31 -4.19
CA TYR A 136 -11.44 -5.19 -3.66
C TYR A 136 -11.29 -5.03 -2.15
N LEU A 137 -11.25 -3.81 -1.63
CA LEU A 137 -11.18 -3.56 -0.18
C LEU A 137 -12.38 -4.17 0.57
N ASN A 138 -13.59 -4.00 0.03
CA ASN A 138 -14.81 -4.59 0.60
C ASN A 138 -14.77 -6.14 0.57
N ASN A 139 -14.24 -6.75 -0.49
CA ASN A 139 -14.08 -8.20 -0.58
C ASN A 139 -13.06 -8.70 0.45
N MET A 140 -11.90 -8.05 0.55
CA MET A 140 -10.87 -8.35 1.55
C MET A 140 -11.41 -8.23 2.98
N ARG A 141 -12.21 -7.20 3.27
CA ARG A 141 -12.88 -7.03 4.57
C ARG A 141 -13.78 -8.23 4.90
N LYS A 142 -14.63 -8.65 3.96
CA LYS A 142 -15.56 -9.78 4.15
C LYS A 142 -14.84 -11.12 4.34
N ASN A 143 -13.67 -11.27 3.73
CA ASN A 143 -12.91 -12.53 3.68
C ASN A 143 -11.55 -12.42 4.39
N GLY A 144 -11.45 -11.61 5.45
CA GLY A 144 -10.18 -11.26 6.10
C GLY A 144 -9.41 -12.42 6.74
N SER A 145 -10.03 -13.59 6.95
CA SER A 145 -9.34 -14.80 7.42
C SER A 145 -8.27 -15.28 6.43
N ALA A 146 -8.49 -15.11 5.13
CA ALA A 146 -7.54 -15.47 4.07
C ALA A 146 -6.23 -14.66 4.15
N LEU A 147 -6.28 -13.45 4.70
CA LEU A 147 -5.14 -12.56 4.90
C LEU A 147 -4.26 -12.93 6.11
N SER A 148 -4.74 -13.80 6.99
CA SER A 148 -4.08 -14.12 8.25
C SER A 148 -2.73 -14.82 8.09
N GLN A 149 -2.51 -15.53 6.98
CA GLN A 149 -1.23 -16.15 6.64
C GLN A 149 -0.20 -15.13 6.16
N TYR A 150 -0.64 -14.02 5.56
CA TYR A 150 0.23 -12.99 4.95
C TYR A 150 0.52 -11.81 5.88
N TYR A 151 -0.43 -11.45 6.75
CA TYR A 151 -0.39 -10.22 7.54
C TYR A 151 -0.41 -10.46 9.05
N LYS A 152 0.31 -9.60 9.79
CA LYS A 152 0.26 -9.48 11.26
C LYS A 152 -1.15 -9.04 11.71
N ARG A 153 -1.56 -9.41 12.92
CA ARG A 153 -2.95 -9.21 13.40
C ARG A 153 -3.39 -7.73 13.40
N ASN A 154 -2.44 -6.84 13.59
CA ASN A 154 -2.59 -5.38 13.66
C ASN A 154 -2.47 -4.67 12.31
N ALA A 155 -2.22 -5.38 11.22
CA ALA A 155 -2.17 -4.81 9.87
C ALA A 155 -3.50 -4.11 9.53
N LEU A 156 -3.43 -3.00 8.79
CA LEU A 156 -4.61 -2.23 8.37
C LEU A 156 -5.56 -3.09 7.52
N ILE A 157 -5.01 -3.91 6.63
CA ILE A 157 -5.78 -4.84 5.80
C ILE A 157 -6.49 -5.95 6.60
N ARG A 158 -6.18 -6.11 7.89
CA ARG A 158 -6.87 -7.04 8.79
C ARG A 158 -7.80 -6.34 9.78
N ASP A 159 -7.82 -5.00 9.75
CA ASP A 159 -8.70 -4.18 10.56
C ASP A 159 -10.00 -3.89 9.80
N SER A 160 -11.10 -4.49 10.24
CA SER A 160 -12.39 -4.38 9.53
C SER A 160 -12.89 -2.95 9.46
N GLU A 161 -12.75 -2.17 10.53
CA GLU A 161 -13.23 -0.79 10.59
C GLU A 161 -12.35 0.14 9.75
N GLY A 162 -11.03 -0.05 9.85
CA GLY A 162 -10.06 0.65 9.00
C GLY A 162 -10.28 0.38 7.51
N LEU A 163 -10.48 -0.88 7.12
CA LEU A 163 -10.80 -1.27 5.75
C LEU A 163 -12.13 -0.72 5.26
N GLU A 164 -13.16 -0.70 6.11
CA GLU A 164 -14.45 -0.08 5.76
C GLU A 164 -14.31 1.42 5.50
N THR A 165 -13.53 2.11 6.34
CA THR A 165 -13.26 3.54 6.17
C THR A 165 -12.50 3.80 4.86
N ALA A 166 -11.43 3.05 4.59
CA ALA A 166 -10.67 3.15 3.35
C ALA A 166 -11.55 2.86 2.11
N ALA A 167 -12.40 1.83 2.18
CA ALA A 167 -13.31 1.49 1.09
C ALA A 167 -14.31 2.60 0.79
N LYS A 168 -14.88 3.25 1.81
CA LYS A 168 -15.81 4.38 1.63
C LYS A 168 -15.14 5.62 1.02
N ILE A 169 -13.90 5.92 1.43
CA ILE A 169 -13.11 7.01 0.83
C ILE A 169 -12.90 6.73 -0.66
N MET A 170 -12.47 5.50 -1.00
CA MET A 170 -12.23 5.11 -2.38
C MET A 170 -13.52 5.09 -3.21
N GLU A 171 -14.62 4.57 -2.68
CA GLU A 171 -15.93 4.54 -3.35
C GLU A 171 -16.42 5.95 -3.69
N SER A 172 -16.26 6.90 -2.76
CA SER A 172 -16.59 8.32 -3.01
C SER A 172 -15.72 8.90 -4.13
N LEU A 173 -14.41 8.61 -4.11
CA LEU A 173 -13.47 9.14 -5.08
C LEU A 173 -13.67 8.55 -6.48
N GLU A 174 -13.88 7.24 -6.57
CA GLU A 174 -14.20 6.50 -7.81
C GLU A 174 -15.51 6.98 -8.45
N ALA A 175 -16.48 7.43 -7.66
CA ALA A 175 -17.71 8.05 -8.15
C ALA A 175 -17.52 9.51 -8.60
N TYR A 176 -16.44 10.17 -8.17
CA TYR A 176 -16.18 11.58 -8.43
C TYR A 176 -15.31 11.82 -9.67
N VAL A 177 -14.34 10.94 -9.93
CA VAL A 177 -13.36 11.10 -11.02
C VAL A 177 -12.97 9.76 -11.62
N GLN A 178 -12.76 9.73 -12.94
CA GLN A 178 -12.17 8.57 -13.62
C GLN A 178 -10.66 8.71 -13.72
N PHE A 179 -9.91 7.64 -13.45
CA PHE A 179 -8.45 7.64 -13.53
C PHE A 179 -7.94 7.15 -14.89
N ASP A 180 -6.84 7.73 -15.36
CA ASP A 180 -6.07 7.27 -16.53
C ASP A 180 -4.57 7.18 -16.19
N LEU A 181 -4.22 6.13 -15.44
CA LEU A 181 -2.87 5.92 -14.92
C LEU A 181 -2.11 4.87 -15.74
N PRO A 182 -0.80 5.07 -15.97
CA PRO A 182 0.02 4.12 -16.71
C PRO A 182 0.21 2.83 -15.91
N VAL A 183 -0.25 1.70 -16.46
CA VAL A 183 -0.12 0.38 -15.82
C VAL A 183 1.10 -0.40 -16.32
N ASN A 184 1.58 -0.16 -17.55
CA ASN A 184 2.71 -0.86 -18.18
C ASN A 184 3.97 0.02 -18.25
N SER A 185 4.57 0.34 -17.10
CA SER A 185 5.77 1.18 -17.03
C SER A 185 6.86 0.53 -16.18
N SER A 186 8.09 0.52 -16.67
CA SER A 186 9.24 -0.02 -15.94
C SER A 186 9.52 0.70 -14.61
N LEU A 187 9.05 1.94 -14.46
CA LEU A 187 9.13 2.71 -13.21
C LEU A 187 8.31 2.09 -12.07
N LEU A 188 7.39 1.17 -12.38
CA LEU A 188 6.61 0.46 -11.39
C LEU A 188 7.38 -0.67 -10.71
N ASN A 189 8.51 -1.12 -11.28
CA ASN A 189 9.24 -2.29 -10.76
C ASN A 189 9.96 -2.06 -9.42
N HIS A 190 9.96 -0.84 -8.90
CA HIS A 190 10.57 -0.47 -7.62
C HIS A 190 9.58 0.30 -6.77
N TRP A 191 9.69 0.19 -5.44
CA TRP A 191 8.88 0.99 -4.53
C TRP A 191 9.31 2.47 -4.58
N PRO A 192 8.38 3.42 -4.42
CA PRO A 192 8.70 4.74 -3.90
C PRO A 192 9.20 4.64 -2.46
N ASP A 193 10.15 5.49 -2.06
CA ASP A 193 10.64 5.53 -0.68
C ASP A 193 9.49 5.82 0.30
N TYR A 194 8.60 6.71 -0.10
CA TYR A 194 7.45 7.12 0.71
C TYR A 194 6.46 5.96 0.96
N SER A 195 6.30 5.01 0.03
CA SER A 195 5.47 3.81 0.27
C SER A 195 6.00 2.98 1.44
N LEU A 196 7.33 2.81 1.52
CA LEU A 196 7.99 2.03 2.58
C LEU A 196 8.02 2.77 3.92
N GLN A 197 8.19 4.09 3.88
CA GLN A 197 8.17 4.95 5.07
C GLN A 197 6.79 5.02 5.70
N LEU A 198 5.76 5.26 4.89
CA LEU A 198 4.38 5.38 5.36
C LEU A 198 3.84 4.04 5.89
N SER A 199 4.35 2.91 5.40
CA SER A 199 4.03 1.58 5.91
C SER A 199 4.85 1.15 7.14
N ASP A 200 5.74 2.01 7.64
CA ASP A 200 6.64 1.75 8.76
C ASP A 200 7.64 0.58 8.53
N LEU A 201 7.96 0.30 7.25
CA LEU A 201 8.90 -0.76 6.87
C LEU A 201 10.34 -0.27 6.75
N TRP A 202 10.53 1.02 6.46
CA TRP A 202 11.87 1.58 6.28
C TRP A 202 11.89 3.08 6.55
N THR A 203 12.92 3.56 7.25
CA THR A 203 13.26 4.98 7.36
C THR A 203 14.69 5.17 6.89
N PRO A 204 14.97 6.21 6.06
CA PRO A 204 16.34 6.52 5.67
C PRO A 204 17.19 6.84 6.90
N ALA A 205 18.47 6.47 6.90
CA ALA A 205 19.40 6.94 7.91
C ALA A 205 19.47 8.46 7.86
N LEU A 206 19.45 9.05 9.06
CA LEU A 206 19.82 10.44 9.24
C LEU A 206 21.28 10.56 8.79
N LYS A 207 21.52 11.14 7.61
CA LYS A 207 22.87 11.54 7.22
C LYS A 207 23.36 12.50 8.30
N SER A 208 24.27 12.05 9.14
CA SER A 208 24.98 12.90 10.09
C SER A 208 25.63 14.03 9.29
N CYS A 209 25.12 15.26 9.43
CA CYS A 209 25.83 16.43 8.95
C CYS A 209 27.23 16.43 9.59
N PRO A 210 28.31 16.65 8.83
CA PRO A 210 29.61 16.92 9.43
C PRO A 210 29.46 18.17 10.30
N VAL A 211 29.91 18.08 11.56
CA VAL A 211 30.00 19.22 12.48
C VAL A 211 31.10 20.17 12.02
#